data_AF-A0AA35R8J2-F1
#
_entry.id   AF-A0AA35R8J2-F1
#
_cell.length_a   1.000
_cell.length_b   1.000
_cell.length_c   1.000
_cell.angle_alpha   90.00
_cell.angle_beta   90.00
_cell.angle_gamma   90.00
#
_symmetry.space_group_name_H-M   'P 1'
#
loop_
_entity.id
_entity.type
_entity.pdbx_description
1 polymer ?
#
loop_
_entity_poly.entity_id
_entity_poly.type
_entity_poly.pdbx_seq_one_letter_code
_entity_poly.pdbx_strand_id
1 'polypeptide(L)' 'MALKSLCDAGLVDAYPPLCDIRGSYTAQYEHTILLRPTCKEVVSRGNDY' A
#
# COMPACT_ATOMS: atom_id res chain seq x y z
N MET A 1 22.63 6.90 14.27
CA MET A 1 21.20 6.66 14.02
C MET A 1 20.66 7.81 13.19
N ALA A 2 20.73 7.75 11.85
CA ALA A 2 20.26 8.85 11.01
C ALA A 2 18.74 8.77 10.75
N LEU A 3 18.27 7.61 10.26
CA LEU A 3 16.85 7.40 9.96
C LEU A 3 15.96 7.53 11.20
N LYS A 4 16.35 6.91 12.32
CA LYS A 4 15.59 7.01 13.57
C LYS A 4 15.46 8.46 14.06
N SER A 5 16.50 9.28 13.95
CA SER A 5 16.42 10.69 14.33
C SER A 5 15.46 11.48 13.45
N LEU A 6 15.33 11.14 12.15
CA LEU A 6 14.35 11.76 11.26
C LEU A 6 12.92 11.35 11.59
N CYS A 7 12.71 10.08 11.97
CA CYS A 7 11.41 9.61 12.47
C CYS A 7 11.04 10.26 13.80
N ASP A 8 11.98 10.30 14.75
CA ASP A 8 11.77 10.91 16.06
C ASP A 8 11.52 12.43 15.93
N ALA A 9 12.04 13.07 14.89
CA ALA A 9 11.78 14.48 14.55
C ALA A 9 10.47 14.71 13.76
N GLY A 10 9.70 13.66 13.43
CA GLY A 10 8.45 13.78 12.66
C GLY A 10 8.62 14.15 11.19
N LEU A 11 9.83 14.00 10.64
CA LEU A 11 10.13 14.27 9.23
C LEU A 11 9.89 13.04 8.33
N VAL A 12 9.84 11.86 8.94
CA VAL A 12 9.62 10.57 8.27
C VAL A 12 8.66 9.74 9.11
N ASP A 13 7.59 9.25 8.51
CA ASP A 13 6.67 8.34 9.19
C ASP A 13 7.15 6.88 9.10
N ALA A 14 7.13 6.19 10.23
CA ALA A 14 7.34 4.75 10.25
C ALA A 14 6.00 4.04 9.99
N TYR A 15 5.95 3.22 8.94
CA TYR A 15 4.82 2.31 8.67
C TYR A 15 5.23 0.88 9.05
N PRO A 16 4.97 0.43 10.29
CA PRO A 16 5.34 -0.91 10.72
C PRO A 16 4.51 -1.98 9.99
N PRO A 17 4.93 -3.25 10.02
CA PRO A 17 4.15 -4.34 9.45
C PRO A 17 2.74 -4.41 10.04
N LEU A 18 1.74 -4.59 9.17
CA LEU A 18 0.36 -4.86 9.56
C LEU A 18 0.13 -6.37 9.51
N CYS A 19 -0.03 -6.99 10.69
CA CYS A 19 -0.16 -8.44 10.83
C CYS A 19 -1.50 -8.81 11.46
N ASP A 20 -2.09 -9.89 10.98
CA ASP A 20 -3.27 -10.52 11.60
C ASP A 20 -2.83 -11.42 12.79
N ILE A 21 -3.81 -12.04 13.46
CA ILE A 21 -3.57 -12.90 14.63
C ILE A 21 -2.69 -14.11 14.29
N ARG A 22 -1.97 -14.59 15.29
CA ARG A 22 -1.06 -15.73 15.14
C ARG A 22 -1.80 -16.96 14.59
N GLY A 23 -1.28 -17.51 13.50
CA GLY A 23 -1.80 -18.73 12.87
C GLY A 23 -2.85 -18.46 11.77
N SER A 24 -3.21 -17.21 11.51
CA SER A 24 -4.00 -16.86 10.33
C SER A 24 -3.14 -16.76 9.06
N TYR A 25 -3.82 -16.75 7.91
CA TYR A 25 -3.20 -16.63 6.58
C TYR A 25 -3.92 -15.53 5.80
N THR A 26 -3.15 -14.61 5.20
CA THR A 26 -3.67 -13.44 4.48
C THR A 26 -3.28 -13.50 3.00
N ALA A 27 -4.18 -13.06 2.11
CA ALA A 27 -3.92 -12.87 0.68
C ALA A 27 -4.44 -11.48 0.23
N GLN A 28 -3.79 -10.87 -0.77
CA GLN A 28 -4.13 -9.53 -1.28
C GLN A 28 -3.96 -9.47 -2.80
N TYR A 29 -4.88 -8.75 -3.47
CA TYR A 29 -4.74 -8.27 -4.86
C TYR A 29 -5.00 -6.76 -4.88
N GLU A 30 -4.40 -6.03 -5.82
CA GLU A 30 -4.53 -4.58 -5.91
C GLU A 30 -4.55 -4.10 -7.37
N HIS A 31 -5.40 -3.11 -7.66
CA HIS A 31 -5.35 -2.32 -8.88
C HIS A 31 -5.50 -0.84 -8.61
N THR A 32 -4.87 -0.04 -9.46
CA THR A 32 -5.10 1.39 -9.56
C THR A 32 -6.22 1.65 -10.57
N ILE A 33 -7.19 2.49 -10.19
CA ILE A 33 -8.25 2.95 -11.09
C ILE A 33 -8.18 4.46 -11.29
N LEU A 34 -8.52 4.90 -12.49
CA LEU A 34 -8.70 6.31 -12.84
C LEU A 34 -10.20 6.57 -13.04
N LEU A 35 -10.73 7.53 -12.30
CA LEU A 35 -12.08 8.03 -12.49
C LEU A 35 -12.05 9.16 -13.51
N ARG A 36 -12.14 8.80 -14.79
CA ARG A 36 -12.10 9.77 -15.89
C ARG A 36 -13.51 10.34 -16.13
N PRO A 37 -13.62 11.51 -16.78
CA PRO A 37 -14.93 12.10 -17.08
C PRO A 37 -15.87 11.18 -17.87
N THR A 38 -15.33 10.30 -18.71
CA THR A 38 -16.11 9.45 -19.63
C THR A 38 -16.13 7.98 -19.25
N CYS A 39 -15.27 7.53 -18.33
CA CYS A 39 -15.22 6.13 -17.92
C CYS A 39 -14.45 5.94 -16.61
N LYS A 40 -14.63 4.77 -16.01
CA LYS A 40 -13.71 4.23 -15.02
C LYS A 40 -12.70 3.37 -15.76
N GLU A 41 -11.42 3.66 -15.58
CA GLU A 41 -10.32 2.92 -16.22
C GLU A 41 -9.53 2.17 -15.15
N VAL A 42 -9.32 0.87 -15.33
CA VAL A 42 -8.43 0.08 -14.47
C VAL A 42 -7.04 0.12 -15.09
N VAL A 43 -6.27 1.16 -14.78
CA VAL A 43 -5.02 1.48 -15.50
C VAL A 43 -3.93 0.42 -15.29
N SER A 44 -3.97 -0.33 -14.18
CA SER A 44 -3.00 -1.40 -13.92
C SER A 44 -3.48 -2.81 -14.33
N ARG A 45 -4.59 -2.93 -15.07
CA ARG A 45 -5.09 -4.23 -15.55
C ARG A 45 -4.08 -4.89 -16.52
N GLY A 46 -3.71 -6.13 -16.24
CA GLY A 46 -2.94 -7.00 -17.14
C GLY A 46 -3.78 -8.16 -17.70
N ASN A 47 -3.10 -9.11 -18.36
CA ASN A 47 -3.72 -10.36 -18.83
C ASN A 47 -3.85 -11.42 -17.72
N ASP A 48 -3.25 -11.18 -16.57
CA ASP A 48 -3.11 -12.10 -15.45
C ASP A 48 -4.16 -11.82 -14.36
N TYR A 49 -4.25 -10.59 -13.86
CA TYR A 49 -5.24 -10.22 -12.85
C TYR A 49 -5.60 -8.74 -12.84
#